data_AF-A0A1I6GH08-F1
#
_entry.id   AF-A0A1I6GH08-F1
#
_cell.length_a   1.000
_cell.length_b   1.000
_cell.length_c   1.000
_cell.angle_alpha   90.00
_cell.angle_beta   90.00
_cell.angle_gamma   90.00
#
_symmetry.space_group_name_H-M   'P 1'
#
loop_
_entity.id
_entity.type
_entity.pdbx_description
1 polymer ?
#
loop_
_entity_poly.entity_id
_entity_poly.type
_entity_poly.pdbx_seq_one_letter_code
_entity_poly.pdbx_strand_id
1 'polypeptide(L)'
;MFRRHRPQMGTLLYFLGALMLGLYFTFAAVQGDYGLFKRIEIRAEGAALEQELAILQAEVGRMENLTSRLSDDFLDLDLLDQQARDVLGLIRADEVVIR
;
A
#
# COMPACT_ATOMS: atom_id res chain seq x y z
N MET A 1 -61.36 49.56 5.64
CA MET A 1 -60.77 48.27 5.20
C MET A 1 -59.29 48.46 4.94
N PHE A 2 -58.38 47.92 5.76
CA PHE A 2 -57.02 47.57 5.34
C PHE A 2 -56.49 46.48 6.27
N ARG A 3 -56.66 45.21 5.87
CA ARG A 3 -56.13 44.06 6.59
C ARG A 3 -54.64 43.95 6.25
N ARG A 4 -53.77 44.45 7.13
CA ARG A 4 -52.31 44.31 6.97
C ARG A 4 -51.94 42.83 7.07
N HIS A 5 -51.67 42.21 5.92
CA HIS A 5 -50.98 40.93 5.86
C HIS A 5 -49.54 41.17 6.31
N ARG A 6 -49.20 40.77 7.54
CA ARG A 6 -47.81 40.73 7.97
C ARG A 6 -47.15 39.57 7.21
N PRO A 7 -46.17 39.82 6.32
CA PRO A 7 -45.50 38.72 5.64
C PRO A 7 -44.86 37.82 6.70
N GLN A 8 -44.99 36.51 6.54
CA GLN A 8 -44.43 35.49 7.44
C GLN A 8 -42.90 35.37 7.27
N MET A 9 -42.21 36.52 7.36
CA MET A 9 -40.79 36.66 7.06
C MET A 9 -39.92 35.77 7.96
N GLY A 10 -40.35 35.54 9.22
CA GLY A 10 -39.65 34.66 10.15
C GLY A 10 -39.59 33.21 9.69
N THR A 11 -40.70 32.68 9.15
CA THR A 11 -40.76 31.31 8.62
C THR A 11 -39.88 31.17 7.37
N LEU A 12 -39.90 32.17 6.49
CA LEU A 12 -39.05 32.18 5.30
C LEU A 12 -37.55 32.22 5.64
N LEU A 13 -37.16 33.09 6.58
CA LEU A 13 -35.78 33.18 7.05
C LEU A 13 -35.32 31.90 7.76
N TYR A 14 -36.20 31.27 8.53
CA TYR A 14 -35.92 30.00 9.17
C TYR A 14 -35.64 28.90 8.14
N PHE A 15 -36.51 28.71 7.16
CA PHE A 15 -36.31 27.70 6.12
C PHE A 15 -35.09 28.00 5.26
N LEU A 16 -34.85 29.27 4.92
CA LEU A 16 -33.69 29.67 4.15
C LEU A 16 -32.38 29.40 4.93
N GLY A 17 -32.36 29.72 6.23
CA GLY A 17 -31.23 29.44 7.10
C GLY A 17 -30.97 27.94 7.26
N ALA A 18 -32.02 27.14 7.47
CA ALA A 18 -31.93 25.68 7.54
C ALA A 18 -31.41 25.09 6.22
N LEU A 19 -31.88 25.59 5.07
CA LEU A 19 -31.42 25.16 3.75
C LEU A 19 -29.95 25.51 3.53
N MET A 20 -29.53 26.74 3.87
CA MET A 20 -28.14 27.18 3.75
C MET A 20 -27.19 26.34 4.61
N LEU A 21 -27.58 26.06 5.86
CA LEU A 21 -26.82 25.19 6.75
C LEU A 21 -26.74 23.76 6.20
N GLY A 22 -27.85 23.20 5.72
CA GLY A 22 -27.89 21.88 5.10
C GLY A 22 -26.97 21.77 3.88
N LEU A 23 -26.97 22.79 3.02
CA LEU A 23 -26.07 22.86 1.87
C LEU A 23 -24.61 22.98 2.28
N TYR A 24 -24.30 23.83 3.27
CA TYR A 24 -22.93 23.95 3.79
C TYR A 24 -22.41 22.63 4.34
N PHE A 25 -23.19 21.94 5.17
CA PHE A 25 -22.77 20.65 5.73
C PHE A 25 -22.66 19.56 4.67
N THR A 26 -23.56 19.53 3.69
CA THR A 26 -23.47 18.58 2.57
C THR A 26 -22.20 18.84 1.76
N PHE A 27 -21.89 20.10 1.46
CA PHE A 27 -20.67 20.49 0.77
C PHE A 27 -19.41 20.12 1.57
N ALA A 28 -19.38 20.44 2.87
CA ALA A 28 -18.27 20.13 3.75
C ALA A 28 -18.07 18.61 3.96
N ALA A 29 -19.13 17.83 4.00
CA ALA A 29 -19.05 16.37 4.11
C ALA A 29 -18.49 15.72 2.83
N VAL A 30 -18.68 16.36 1.68
CA VAL A 30 -18.18 15.88 0.39
C VAL A 30 -16.73 16.36 0.17
N GLN A 31 -16.46 17.65 0.29
CA GLN A 31 -15.17 18.27 -0.08
C GLN A 31 -14.23 18.57 1.10
N GLY A 32 -14.68 18.45 2.35
CA GLY A 32 -13.85 18.77 3.51
C GLY A 32 -12.72 17.78 3.73
N ASP A 33 -11.75 18.18 4.56
CA ASP A 33 -10.55 17.38 4.88
C ASP A 33 -10.87 16.00 5.50
N TYR A 34 -12.04 15.88 6.16
CA TYR A 34 -12.58 14.63 6.71
C TYR A 34 -13.75 14.07 5.88
N GLY A 35 -13.93 14.57 4.66
CA GLY A 35 -15.01 14.19 3.78
C GLY A 35 -14.88 12.76 3.24
N LEU A 36 -15.94 12.30 2.57
CA LEU A 36 -16.02 10.94 2.04
C LEU A 36 -14.86 10.60 1.09
N PHE A 37 -14.43 11.57 0.27
CA PHE A 37 -13.35 11.36 -0.69
C PHE A 37 -12.00 11.09 -0.02
N LYS A 38 -11.68 11.77 1.09
CA LYS A 38 -10.41 11.54 1.80
C LYS A 38 -10.32 10.11 2.32
N ARG A 39 -11.43 9.55 2.79
CA ARG A 39 -11.48 8.15 3.26
C ARG A 39 -11.26 7.16 2.11
N ILE A 40 -11.71 7.47 0.90
CA ILE A 40 -11.48 6.63 -0.27
C ILE A 40 -10.01 6.69 -0.68
N GLU A 41 -9.43 7.89 -0.72
CA GLU A 41 -8.01 8.11 -1.03
C GLU A 41 -7.10 7.36 -0.05
N ILE A 42 -7.29 7.55 1.26
CA ILE A 42 -6.48 6.88 2.30
C ILE A 42 -6.57 5.35 2.17
N ARG A 43 -7.74 4.82 1.84
CA ARG A 43 -7.90 3.36 1.65
C ARG A 43 -7.17 2.87 0.40
N ALA A 44 -7.21 3.63 -0.69
CA ALA A 44 -6.49 3.29 -1.90
C ALA A 44 -4.98 3.32 -1.69
N GLU A 45 -4.48 4.35 -1.01
CA GLU A 45 -3.07 4.46 -0.61
C GLU A 45 -2.66 3.32 0.34
N GLY A 46 -3.50 3.01 1.33
CA GLY A 46 -3.28 1.88 2.23
C GLY A 46 -3.18 0.53 1.49
N ALA A 47 -4.07 0.28 0.53
CA ALA A 47 -4.03 -0.94 -0.28
C ALA A 47 -2.76 -1.03 -1.15
N ALA A 48 -2.29 0.09 -1.70
CA ALA A 48 -1.04 0.14 -2.45
C ALA A 48 0.17 -0.15 -1.55
N LEU A 49 0.22 0.45 -0.35
CA LEU A 49 1.28 0.23 0.63
C LEU A 49 1.29 -1.22 1.14
N GLU A 50 0.13 -1.84 1.34
CA GLU A 50 0.04 -3.27 1.71
C GLU A 50 0.63 -4.17 0.63
N GLN A 51 0.39 -3.86 -0.64
CA GLN A 51 0.98 -4.61 -1.75
C GLN A 51 2.51 -4.44 -1.82
N GLU A 52 3.01 -3.22 -1.65
CA GLU A 52 4.45 -2.94 -1.62
C GLU A 52 5.14 -3.65 -0.45
N LEU A 53 4.52 -3.63 0.73
CA LEU A 53 4.99 -4.32 1.92
C LEU A 53 5.07 -5.83 1.68
N ALA A 54 4.09 -6.45 1.03
CA ALA A 54 4.12 -7.87 0.71
C ALA A 54 5.28 -8.24 -0.24
N ILE A 55 5.57 -7.38 -1.23
CA ILE A 55 6.70 -7.57 -2.14
C ILE A 55 8.03 -7.49 -1.37
N LEU A 56 8.19 -6.47 -0.54
CA LEU A 56 9.40 -6.27 0.26
C LEU A 56 9.62 -7.43 1.25
N GLN A 57 8.57 -7.91 1.90
CA GLN A 57 8.65 -9.07 2.78
C GLN A 57 9.09 -10.34 2.05
N ALA A 58 8.58 -10.56 0.83
CA ALA A 58 9.02 -11.69 0.00
C ALA A 58 10.51 -11.57 -0.38
N GLU A 59 10.97 -10.35 -0.68
CA GLU A 59 12.39 -10.11 -0.98
C GLU A 59 13.30 -10.33 0.23
N VAL A 60 12.91 -9.82 1.40
CA VAL A 60 13.62 -10.07 2.66
C VAL A 60 13.71 -11.56 2.93
N GLY A 61 12.61 -12.30 2.86
CA GLY A 61 12.62 -13.75 3.08
C GLY A 61 13.52 -14.50 2.10
N ARG A 62 13.58 -14.06 0.83
CA ARG A 62 14.52 -14.61 -0.16
C ARG A 62 15.97 -14.33 0.22
N MET A 63 16.30 -13.10 0.61
CA MET A 63 17.66 -12.72 1.01
C MET A 63 18.10 -13.44 2.29
N GLU A 64 17.19 -13.58 3.26
CA GLU A 64 17.43 -14.34 4.49
C GLU A 64 17.70 -15.82 4.18
N ASN A 65 16.94 -16.44 3.28
CA ASN A 65 17.19 -17.80 2.86
C ASN A 65 18.55 -17.97 2.17
N LEU A 66 18.89 -17.08 1.22
CA LEU A 66 20.19 -17.11 0.54
C LEU A 66 21.34 -16.94 1.54
N THR A 67 21.22 -16.00 2.47
CA THR A 67 22.24 -15.73 3.48
C THR A 67 22.39 -16.91 4.44
N SER A 68 21.27 -17.51 4.87
CA SER A 68 21.29 -18.71 5.71
C SER A 68 21.98 -19.88 5.01
N ARG A 69 21.70 -20.10 3.72
CA ARG A 69 22.33 -21.16 2.93
C ARG A 69 23.83 -20.94 2.66
N LEU A 70 24.30 -19.70 2.78
CA LEU A 70 25.71 -19.36 2.69
C LEU A 70 26.44 -19.44 4.04
N SER A 71 25.72 -19.58 5.15
CA SER A 71 26.33 -19.73 6.47
C SER A 71 26.98 -21.10 6.64
N ASP A 72 28.11 -21.15 7.37
CA ASP A 72 28.93 -22.35 7.56
C ASP A 72 28.14 -23.57 8.09
N ASP A 73 27.08 -23.34 8.86
CA ASP A 73 26.22 -24.40 9.42
C ASP A 73 25.35 -25.11 8.34
N PHE A 74 25.11 -24.45 7.20
CA PHE A 74 24.28 -24.95 6.09
C PHE A 74 25.03 -25.00 4.74
N LEU A 75 26.31 -24.63 4.72
CA LEU A 75 27.15 -24.56 3.53
C LEU A 75 27.70 -25.95 3.21
N ASP A 76 27.10 -26.63 2.23
CA ASP A 76 27.61 -27.90 1.71
C ASP A 76 28.78 -27.64 0.74
N LEU A 77 30.00 -27.85 1.24
CA LEU A 77 31.24 -27.65 0.49
C LEU A 77 31.35 -28.58 -0.73
N ASP A 78 30.73 -29.76 -0.70
CA ASP A 78 30.77 -30.70 -1.83
C ASP A 78 29.89 -30.18 -2.99
N LEU A 79 28.71 -29.63 -2.67
CA LEU A 79 27.85 -28.95 -3.65
C LEU A 79 28.52 -27.70 -4.22
N LEU A 80 29.32 -27.00 -3.42
CA LEU A 80 30.05 -25.79 -3.83
C LEU A 80 31.21 -26.13 -4.76
N ASP A 81 31.96 -27.21 -4.47
CA ASP A 81 33.00 -27.74 -5.36
C ASP A 81 32.39 -28.23 -6.68
N GLN A 82 31.25 -28.91 -6.63
CA GLN A 82 30.54 -29.35 -7.83
C GLN A 82 30.06 -28.15 -8.68
N GLN A 83 29.48 -27.12 -8.07
CA GLN A 83 29.10 -25.90 -8.80
C GLN A 83 30.31 -25.13 -9.34
N ALA A 84 31.45 -25.13 -8.64
CA ALA A 84 32.69 -24.53 -9.13
C ALA A 84 33.22 -25.31 -10.36
N ARG A 85 33.18 -26.64 -10.34
CA ARG A 85 33.52 -27.49 -11.48
C ARG A 85 32.59 -27.25 -12.68
N ASP A 86 31.28 -27.22 -12.45
CA ASP A 86 30.27 -27.06 -13.51
C ASP A 86 30.26 -25.66 -14.14
N VAL A 87 30.41 -24.60 -13.33
CA VAL A 87 30.31 -23.20 -13.79
C VAL A 87 31.66 -22.65 -14.24
N LEU A 88 32.73 -22.89 -13.47
CA LEU A 88 34.06 -22.32 -13.72
C LEU A 88 34.96 -23.27 -14.52
N GLY A 89 34.52 -24.51 -14.79
CA GLY A 89 35.38 -25.53 -15.38
C GLY A 89 36.57 -25.86 -14.49
N LEU A 90 36.44 -25.66 -13.17
CA LEU A 90 37.51 -25.87 -12.22
C LEU A 90 37.85 -27.38 -12.22
N ILE A 91 39.05 -27.74 -12.65
CA ILE A 91 39.54 -29.13 -12.65
C ILE A 91 40.90 -29.10 -11.97
N ARG A 92 41.15 -30.01 -11.03
CA ARG A 92 42.49 -30.10 -10.45
C ARG A 92 43.48 -30.59 -11.51
N ALA A 93 44.74 -30.17 -11.40
CA ALA A 93 45.77 -30.45 -12.39
C ALA A 93 45.98 -31.96 -12.68
N ASP A 94 45.45 -32.84 -11.84
CA ASP A 94 45.54 -34.30 -11.85
C ASP A 94 44.24 -35.04 -12.26
N GLU A 95 43.16 -34.35 -12.64
CA GLU A 95 41.87 -34.97 -13.00
C GLU A 95 41.60 -34.98 -14.53
N VAL A 96 41.06 -36.09 -15.05
CA VAL A 96 40.73 -36.30 -16.48
C VAL A 96 39.23 -36.56 -16.66
N VAL A 97 38.55 -35.74 -17.47
CA VAL A 97 37.13 -35.94 -17.82
C VAL A 97 37.01 -37.07 -18.85
N ILE A 98 36.37 -38.18 -18.46
CA ILE A 98 36.01 -39.26 -19.38
C ILE A 98 34.58 -38.98 -19.89
N ARG A 99 34.46 -38.84 -21.21
CA ARG A 99 33.20 -38.60 -21.93
C ARG A 99 32.46 -39.90 -22.23
#